data_AF-A0A1E7F3Q3-F1
#
_entry.id   AF-A0A1E7F3Q3-F1
#
_cell.length_a   1.000
_cell.length_b   1.000
_cell.length_c   1.000
_cell.angle_alpha   90.00
_cell.angle_beta   90.00
_cell.angle_gamma   90.00
#
_symmetry.space_group_name_H-M   'P 1'
#
loop_
_entity.id
_entity.type
_entity.pdbx_description
1 polymer ?
#
loop_
_entity_poly.entity_id
_entity_poly.type
_entity_poly.pdbx_seq_one_letter_code
_entity_poly.pdbx_strand_id
1 'polypeptide(L)'
;MNIVLLFSFPIVVFIFILQVFTVTSADVALVDDNDSKMIPIDSDVSYQNITSIIINIDPYLLCDGAFFYDRIYPNTTFTIFPSNEGNGVTIETSPPNLVTVRTCIASKLSHCPDIYKDDDENNILEFDWNTDVSSTATSGGGVRIGVPPDQLQAVSIYGGHNVQVLDGFTHITGLHVRGDGAILRASMTSLSNSTKELVLRNRAGKMHVETNIPVTDGRFFGGSQSWVETPFFHGFRVAGTLNGKATGYNGSQLNIKGNVSNNEYYFVDDNAQLTVTGTITGTIKMGDNSTVNAPSCDNVALNCNDCTCNAGPQSVDVDVGDVSQNNQILYGMYTCGGSFYASFAQGYSLQFLLLLLLQYY
;
A
#
# COMPACT_ATOMS: atom_id res chain seq x y z
N MET A 1 -64.25 46.65 16.17
CA MET A 1 -64.30 46.25 14.75
C MET A 1 -63.11 45.34 14.51
N ASN A 2 -63.37 44.08 14.17
CA ASN A 2 -62.37 43.00 14.05
C ASN A 2 -61.33 43.29 12.97
N ILE A 3 -60.12 42.75 13.12
CA ILE A 3 -59.49 41.85 12.15
C ILE A 3 -58.51 40.95 12.94
N VAL A 4 -58.87 39.68 13.05
CA VAL A 4 -57.96 38.59 13.43
C VAL A 4 -57.44 38.02 12.11
N LEU A 5 -56.14 38.19 11.84
CA LEU A 5 -55.48 37.61 10.68
C LEU A 5 -55.01 36.19 11.04
N LEU A 6 -55.77 35.19 10.57
CA LEU A 6 -55.35 33.78 10.56
C LEU A 6 -54.50 33.56 9.31
N PHE A 7 -53.18 33.46 9.50
CA PHE A 7 -52.27 32.99 8.45
C PHE A 7 -52.29 31.46 8.43
N SER A 8 -52.97 30.91 7.42
CA SER A 8 -52.90 29.51 7.05
C SER A 8 -51.68 29.31 6.15
N PHE A 9 -50.56 28.83 6.71
CA PHE A 9 -49.46 28.30 5.90
C PHE A 9 -49.72 26.81 5.61
N PRO A 10 -49.68 26.36 4.35
CA PRO A 10 -49.72 24.94 4.04
C PRO A 10 -48.41 24.29 4.52
N ILE A 11 -48.52 23.36 5.48
CA ILE A 11 -47.43 22.46 5.85
C ILE A 11 -47.30 21.44 4.71
N VAL A 12 -46.31 21.64 3.84
CA VAL A 12 -45.93 20.64 2.85
C VAL A 12 -45.10 19.57 3.59
N VAL A 13 -45.76 18.47 3.94
CA VAL A 13 -45.08 17.29 4.50
C VAL A 13 -44.35 16.57 3.36
N PHE A 14 -43.05 16.76 3.26
CA PHE A 14 -42.20 15.93 2.40
C PHE A 14 -42.03 14.56 3.05
N ILE A 15 -42.74 13.56 2.54
CA ILE A 15 -42.53 12.16 2.90
C ILE A 15 -41.30 11.68 2.13
N PHE A 16 -40.14 11.66 2.78
CA PHE A 16 -38.97 10.97 2.26
C PHE A 16 -39.20 9.47 2.40
N ILE A 17 -39.60 8.82 1.31
CA ILE A 17 -39.59 7.36 1.22
C ILE A 17 -38.13 6.96 1.09
N LEU A 18 -37.50 6.61 2.21
CA LEU A 18 -36.17 6.03 2.24
C LEU A 18 -36.26 4.60 1.68
N GLN A 19 -36.16 4.45 0.36
CA GLN A 19 -35.97 3.14 -0.26
C GLN A 19 -34.57 2.67 0.12
N VAL A 20 -34.49 1.80 1.13
CA VAL A 20 -33.31 1.03 1.43
C VAL A 20 -33.13 0.05 0.27
N PHE A 21 -32.30 0.42 -0.70
CA PHE A 21 -31.78 -0.55 -1.66
C PHE A 21 -30.87 -1.48 -0.87
N THR A 22 -31.34 -2.71 -0.65
CA THR A 22 -30.44 -3.81 -0.34
C THR A 22 -29.54 -3.97 -1.55
N VAL A 23 -28.30 -3.49 -1.44
CA VAL A 23 -27.24 -3.82 -2.39
C VAL A 23 -26.93 -5.28 -2.13
N THR A 24 -27.68 -6.17 -2.77
CA THR A 24 -27.18 -7.51 -3.02
C THR A 24 -25.94 -7.33 -3.86
N SER A 25 -24.76 -7.61 -3.28
CA SER A 25 -23.52 -7.73 -4.04
C SER A 25 -23.82 -8.69 -5.18
N ALA A 26 -23.91 -8.15 -6.39
CA ALA A 26 -23.86 -9.00 -7.55
C ALA A 26 -22.53 -9.75 -7.41
N ASP A 27 -22.59 -11.08 -7.34
CA ASP A 27 -21.50 -11.90 -7.83
C ASP A 27 -21.32 -11.46 -9.29
N VAL A 28 -20.45 -10.48 -9.49
CA VAL A 28 -19.94 -10.12 -10.79
C VAL A 28 -19.10 -11.31 -11.17
N ALA A 29 -19.74 -12.26 -11.86
CA ALA A 29 -19.03 -13.11 -12.80
C ALA A 29 -18.10 -12.17 -13.57
N LEU A 30 -16.80 -12.38 -13.37
CA LEU A 30 -15.73 -11.71 -14.11
C LEU A 30 -16.01 -11.96 -15.58
N VAL A 31 -16.70 -11.02 -16.21
CA VAL A 31 -16.82 -10.95 -17.65
C VAL A 31 -15.42 -10.63 -18.12
N ASP A 32 -14.84 -11.63 -18.77
CA ASP A 32 -13.59 -11.65 -19.49
C ASP A 32 -13.63 -10.58 -20.59
N ASP A 33 -13.45 -9.32 -20.20
CA ASP A 33 -13.48 -8.19 -21.12
C ASP A 33 -12.09 -8.03 -21.74
N ASN A 34 -12.03 -8.41 -23.02
CA ASN A 34 -10.86 -8.55 -23.88
C ASN A 34 -10.14 -7.22 -24.22
N ASP A 35 -10.24 -6.16 -23.41
CA ASP A 35 -9.97 -4.78 -23.85
C ASP A 35 -8.86 -4.03 -23.09
N SER A 36 -7.83 -4.78 -22.68
CA SER A 36 -6.46 -4.30 -22.55
C SER A 36 -5.56 -5.54 -22.58
N LYS A 37 -5.30 -6.07 -23.78
CA LYS A 37 -4.44 -7.25 -23.93
C LYS A 37 -3.04 -6.88 -23.49
N MET A 38 -2.73 -7.20 -22.24
CA MET A 38 -1.38 -7.28 -21.71
C MET A 38 -0.53 -8.09 -22.70
N ILE A 39 0.56 -7.51 -23.19
CA ILE A 39 1.44 -8.15 -24.17
C ILE A 39 2.71 -8.62 -23.47
N PRO A 40 3.11 -9.90 -23.61
CA PRO A 40 4.37 -10.39 -23.10
C PRO A 40 5.54 -9.55 -23.59
N ILE A 41 6.48 -9.25 -22.69
CA ILE A 41 7.74 -8.62 -23.08
C ILE A 41 8.57 -9.68 -23.81
N ASP A 42 8.76 -9.49 -25.12
CA ASP A 42 9.70 -10.28 -25.90
C ASP A 42 11.12 -9.87 -25.47
N SER A 43 11.80 -10.73 -24.72
CA SER A 43 13.18 -10.46 -24.31
C SER A 43 14.03 -11.69 -24.47
N ASP A 44 15.23 -11.50 -25.04
CA ASP A 44 16.30 -12.49 -25.08
C ASP A 44 16.89 -12.81 -23.68
N VAL A 45 16.32 -12.26 -22.61
CA VAL A 45 16.79 -12.41 -21.23
C VAL A 45 16.10 -13.61 -20.57
N SER A 46 16.90 -14.55 -20.06
CA SER A 46 16.39 -15.67 -19.27
C SER A 46 16.11 -15.22 -17.82
N TYR A 47 14.83 -15.10 -17.46
CA TYR A 47 14.39 -14.74 -16.11
C TYR A 47 14.23 -15.98 -15.21
N GLN A 48 15.28 -16.78 -15.07
CA GLN A 48 15.26 -17.95 -14.19
C GLN A 48 15.71 -17.59 -12.76
N ASN A 49 15.11 -18.25 -11.76
CA ASN A 49 15.49 -18.15 -10.35
C ASN A 49 15.40 -16.73 -9.79
N ILE A 50 14.33 -15.98 -10.13
CA ILE A 50 14.07 -14.66 -9.55
C ILE A 50 13.56 -14.85 -8.13
N THR A 51 14.35 -14.40 -7.15
CA THR A 51 13.99 -14.48 -5.72
C THR A 51 13.44 -13.16 -5.18
N SER A 52 13.71 -12.04 -5.85
CA SER A 52 13.27 -10.72 -5.39
C SER A 52 12.83 -9.83 -6.53
N ILE A 53 11.79 -9.03 -6.27
CA ILE A 53 11.31 -7.98 -7.18
C ILE A 53 11.55 -6.62 -6.55
N ILE A 54 12.18 -5.71 -7.29
CA ILE A 54 12.33 -4.32 -6.88
C ILE A 54 11.60 -3.43 -7.89
N ILE A 55 10.49 -2.85 -7.46
CA ILE A 55 9.78 -1.79 -8.17
C ILE A 55 10.36 -0.46 -7.69
N ASN A 56 11.50 -0.09 -8.28
CA ASN A 56 12.18 1.17 -8.03
C ASN A 56 12.37 1.91 -9.34
N ILE A 57 11.25 2.29 -9.97
CA ILE A 57 11.30 3.05 -11.21
C ILE A 57 11.47 4.53 -10.88
N ASP A 58 12.50 4.80 -10.06
CA ASP A 58 12.83 6.13 -9.60
C ASP A 58 13.70 6.84 -10.65
N PRO A 59 13.35 8.06 -11.06
CA PRO A 59 14.32 8.99 -11.63
C PRO A 59 15.30 9.54 -10.58
N TYR A 60 15.10 9.27 -9.28
CA TYR A 60 15.83 9.92 -8.17
C TYR A 60 17.35 9.68 -8.16
N LEU A 61 17.87 8.61 -8.77
CA LEU A 61 19.32 8.44 -8.89
C LEU A 61 19.97 9.51 -9.80
N LEU A 62 19.18 10.33 -10.49
CA LEU A 62 19.63 11.52 -11.23
C LEU A 62 19.32 12.85 -10.50
N CYS A 63 18.64 12.81 -9.35
CA CYS A 63 18.22 14.01 -8.61
C CYS A 63 19.22 14.47 -7.54
N ASP A 64 20.43 13.91 -7.51
CA ASP A 64 21.52 14.39 -6.65
C ASP A 64 22.25 15.63 -7.24
N GLY A 65 21.64 16.27 -8.25
CA GLY A 65 22.20 17.47 -8.86
C GLY A 65 21.23 18.18 -9.81
N ALA A 66 20.44 19.10 -9.27
CA ALA A 66 20.00 20.33 -9.92
C ALA A 66 19.21 20.30 -11.26
N PHE A 67 18.58 19.18 -11.66
CA PHE A 67 17.69 19.20 -12.82
C PHE A 67 16.28 18.71 -12.46
N PHE A 68 15.39 19.68 -12.21
CA PHE A 68 13.95 19.52 -12.15
C PHE A 68 13.43 19.29 -13.58
N TYR A 69 13.42 18.04 -14.04
CA TYR A 69 12.63 17.69 -15.21
C TYR A 69 11.27 17.22 -14.71
N ASP A 70 10.21 17.94 -15.08
CA ASP A 70 8.83 17.50 -14.97
C ASP A 70 8.63 16.29 -15.88
N ARG A 71 8.98 15.10 -15.40
CA ARG A 71 8.67 13.85 -16.09
C ARG A 71 7.36 13.33 -15.54
N ILE A 72 6.36 13.34 -16.42
CA ILE A 72 5.05 12.75 -16.16
C ILE A 72 5.17 11.25 -16.43
N TYR A 73 4.92 10.43 -15.42
CA TYR A 73 4.83 8.98 -15.57
C TYR A 73 3.37 8.54 -15.50
N PRO A 74 2.99 7.51 -16.27
CA PRO A 74 1.65 6.98 -16.20
C PRO A 74 1.44 6.34 -14.83
N ASN A 75 0.29 6.63 -14.21
CA ASN A 75 -0.13 5.86 -13.06
C ASN A 75 -0.31 4.40 -13.49
N THR A 76 0.55 3.54 -12.97
CA THR A 76 0.65 2.13 -13.37
C THR A 76 0.55 1.26 -12.13
N THR A 77 -0.26 0.20 -12.24
CA THR A 77 -0.32 -0.85 -11.21
C THR A 77 0.57 -2.02 -11.61
N PHE A 78 1.43 -2.45 -10.69
CA PHE A 78 2.21 -3.69 -10.83
C PHE A 78 1.47 -4.82 -10.12
N THR A 79 1.10 -5.87 -10.85
CA THR A 79 0.44 -7.05 -10.29
C THR A 79 1.40 -8.23 -10.36
N ILE A 80 1.80 -8.75 -9.20
CA ILE A 80 2.68 -9.91 -9.06
C ILE A 80 1.81 -11.12 -8.72
N PHE A 81 1.87 -12.19 -9.51
CA PHE A 81 1.01 -13.35 -9.36
C PHE A 81 1.78 -14.68 -9.47
N PRO A 82 1.30 -15.75 -8.81
CA PRO A 82 1.89 -17.08 -8.96
C PRO A 82 1.65 -17.61 -10.38
N SER A 83 2.72 -17.89 -11.12
CA SER A 83 2.64 -18.47 -12.47
C SER A 83 2.93 -19.98 -12.43
N ASN A 84 2.11 -20.74 -13.16
CA ASN A 84 2.33 -22.16 -13.40
C ASN A 84 3.08 -22.42 -14.73
N GLU A 85 3.46 -21.36 -15.44
CA GLU A 85 4.09 -21.44 -16.76
C GLU A 85 5.60 -21.67 -16.64
N GLY A 86 6.01 -22.94 -16.59
CA GLY A 86 7.43 -23.32 -16.55
C GLY A 86 8.17 -22.87 -15.29
N ASN A 87 9.51 -22.97 -15.30
CA ASN A 87 10.37 -22.55 -14.19
C ASN A 87 10.82 -21.08 -14.29
N GLY A 88 10.12 -20.26 -15.08
CA GLY A 88 10.55 -18.92 -15.46
C GLY A 88 9.57 -17.84 -15.03
N VAL A 89 10.03 -16.59 -15.07
CA VAL A 89 9.16 -15.42 -14.88
C VAL A 89 8.54 -15.02 -16.21
N THR A 90 7.25 -14.69 -16.19
CA THR A 90 6.53 -14.03 -17.28
C THR A 90 6.26 -12.57 -16.93
N ILE A 91 6.39 -11.68 -17.92
CA ILE A 91 6.13 -10.26 -17.73
C ILE A 91 5.29 -9.77 -18.90
N GLU A 92 4.18 -9.10 -18.58
CA GLU A 92 3.27 -8.54 -19.58
C GLU A 92 2.99 -7.07 -19.27
N THR A 93 2.81 -6.26 -20.32
CA THR A 93 2.53 -4.84 -20.16
C THR A 93 1.36 -4.37 -21.04
N SER A 94 0.64 -3.37 -20.54
CA SER A 94 -0.35 -2.61 -21.31
C SER A 94 -0.14 -1.12 -21.02
N PRO A 95 0.10 -0.26 -22.04
CA PRO A 95 0.36 -0.63 -23.44
C PRO A 95 1.60 -1.52 -23.61
N PRO A 96 1.80 -2.14 -24.79
CA PRO A 96 2.98 -2.95 -25.06
C PRO A 96 4.26 -2.13 -24.95
N ASN A 97 5.35 -2.74 -24.46
CA ASN A 97 6.65 -2.09 -24.25
C ASN A 97 6.61 -0.89 -23.28
N LEU A 98 5.66 -0.87 -22.33
CA LEU A 98 5.53 0.21 -21.35
C LEU A 98 6.78 0.33 -20.45
N VAL A 99 7.35 -0.82 -20.09
CA VAL A 99 8.60 -0.91 -19.32
C VAL A 99 9.61 -1.77 -20.07
N THR A 100 10.89 -1.50 -19.82
CA THR A 100 11.97 -2.45 -20.12
C THR A 100 12.33 -3.17 -18.82
N VAL A 101 12.76 -4.42 -18.94
CA VAL A 101 13.12 -5.25 -17.79
C VAL A 101 14.54 -5.77 -17.96
N ARG A 102 15.29 -5.75 -16.86
CA ARG A 102 16.60 -6.38 -16.78
C ARG A 102 16.72 -7.20 -15.50
N THR A 103 17.57 -8.22 -15.53
CA THR A 103 18.00 -8.92 -14.33
C THR A 103 19.27 -8.28 -13.79
N CYS A 104 19.35 -8.09 -12.49
CA CYS A 104 20.57 -7.69 -11.81
C CYS A 104 20.92 -8.68 -10.70
N ILE A 105 22.23 -8.87 -10.48
CA ILE A 105 22.76 -9.69 -9.39
C ILE A 105 23.25 -8.74 -8.31
N ALA A 106 22.69 -8.85 -7.09
CA ALA A 106 22.96 -7.94 -5.98
C ALA A 106 24.46 -7.74 -5.69
N SER A 107 25.29 -8.79 -5.86
CA SER A 107 26.72 -8.77 -5.57
C SER A 107 27.61 -8.02 -6.57
N LYS A 108 27.08 -7.55 -7.72
CA LYS A 108 27.89 -7.07 -8.86
C LYS A 108 27.72 -5.60 -9.25
N LEU A 109 26.96 -4.78 -8.54
CA LEU A 109 26.68 -3.40 -9.00
C LEU A 109 26.73 -2.33 -7.90
N SER A 110 27.37 -1.21 -8.25
CA SER A 110 27.27 0.11 -7.61
C SER A 110 25.98 0.87 -7.97
N HIS A 111 25.10 0.27 -8.77
CA HIS A 111 23.84 0.85 -9.28
C HIS A 111 22.58 0.16 -8.70
N CYS A 112 22.71 -1.00 -8.07
CA CYS A 112 21.65 -1.54 -7.24
C CYS A 112 21.62 -0.71 -5.94
N PRO A 113 20.46 -0.26 -5.45
CA PRO A 113 20.38 0.46 -4.18
C PRO A 113 21.09 -0.35 -3.09
N ASP A 114 21.95 0.30 -2.29
CA ASP A 114 22.78 -0.26 -1.19
C ASP A 114 22.00 -1.00 -0.07
N ILE A 115 20.72 -1.29 -0.30
CA ILE A 115 19.74 -1.76 0.68
C ILE A 115 19.77 -3.29 0.80
N TYR A 116 20.49 -3.98 -0.09
CA TYR A 116 20.61 -5.45 -0.13
C TYR A 116 22.07 -5.93 -0.18
N LYS A 117 22.92 -5.40 0.72
CA LYS A 117 24.26 -5.94 0.96
C LYS A 117 24.28 -7.12 1.93
N ASP A 118 23.12 -7.66 2.30
CA ASP A 118 23.04 -8.93 3.03
C ASP A 118 23.21 -10.08 2.02
N ASP A 119 24.47 -10.41 1.74
CA ASP A 119 25.13 -11.65 1.29
C ASP A 119 24.50 -12.66 0.30
N ASP A 120 23.28 -12.48 -0.20
CA ASP A 120 22.67 -13.46 -1.11
C ASP A 120 22.79 -13.05 -2.58
N GLU A 121 23.22 -14.00 -3.42
CA GLU A 121 23.25 -13.94 -4.90
C GLU A 121 21.83 -13.95 -5.50
N ASN A 122 20.96 -13.09 -4.99
CA ASN A 122 19.58 -12.99 -5.41
C ASN A 122 19.51 -12.38 -6.81
N ASN A 123 18.79 -13.06 -7.71
CA ASN A 123 18.44 -12.49 -9.01
C ASN A 123 17.25 -11.55 -8.79
N ILE A 124 17.49 -10.27 -9.06
CA ILE A 124 16.52 -9.20 -8.89
C ILE A 124 15.99 -8.80 -10.26
N LEU A 125 14.67 -8.60 -10.36
CA LEU A 125 14.06 -7.91 -11.50
C LEU A 125 14.07 -6.40 -11.28
N GLU A 126 14.59 -5.70 -12.27
CA GLU A 126 14.65 -4.24 -12.33
C GLU A 126 13.88 -3.73 -13.56
N PHE A 127 13.14 -2.64 -13.37
CA PHE A 127 12.21 -2.08 -14.33
C PHE A 127 12.59 -0.63 -14.63
N ASP A 128 12.65 -0.29 -15.92
CA ASP A 128 12.80 1.10 -16.38
C ASP A 128 11.60 1.49 -17.24
N TRP A 129 11.14 2.74 -17.14
CA TRP A 129 10.10 3.25 -18.04
C TRP A 129 10.63 3.38 -19.47
N ASN A 130 9.88 2.85 -20.44
CA ASN A 130 10.07 3.23 -21.83
C ASN A 130 9.44 4.61 -22.04
N THR A 131 10.27 5.67 -22.05
CA THR A 131 9.79 7.06 -22.09
C THR A 131 8.93 7.38 -23.31
N ASP A 132 9.19 6.73 -24.44
CA ASP A 132 8.44 6.96 -25.68
C ASP A 132 7.01 6.43 -25.58
N VAL A 133 6.84 5.30 -24.89
CA VAL A 133 5.52 4.70 -24.65
C VAL A 133 4.84 5.35 -23.45
N SER A 134 5.55 5.49 -22.33
CA SER A 134 5.00 5.97 -21.06
C SER A 134 4.47 7.40 -21.14
N SER A 135 5.10 8.27 -21.93
CA SER A 135 4.65 9.66 -22.15
C SER A 135 3.33 9.76 -22.92
N THR A 136 2.94 8.70 -23.63
CA THR A 136 1.68 8.63 -24.40
C THR A 136 0.60 7.82 -23.67
N ALA A 137 0.94 7.12 -22.59
CA ALA A 137 0.00 6.35 -21.79
C ALA A 137 -0.86 7.28 -20.93
N THR A 138 -2.10 7.55 -21.37
CA THR A 138 -2.96 8.57 -20.77
C THR A 138 -3.77 8.09 -19.57
N SER A 139 -3.97 6.77 -19.39
CA SER A 139 -4.60 6.17 -18.20
C SER A 139 -4.67 4.65 -18.33
N GLY A 140 -4.56 3.91 -17.22
CA GLY A 140 -4.84 2.47 -17.17
C GLY A 140 -3.66 1.57 -17.55
N GLY A 141 -2.43 2.09 -17.46
CA GLY A 141 -1.23 1.29 -17.67
C GLY A 141 -1.09 0.21 -16.60
N GLY A 142 -0.54 -0.94 -16.96
CA GLY A 142 -0.29 -2.02 -16.00
C GLY A 142 0.91 -2.87 -16.39
N VAL A 143 1.52 -3.47 -15.37
CA VAL A 143 2.56 -4.49 -15.53
C VAL A 143 2.14 -5.71 -14.73
N ARG A 144 2.10 -6.88 -15.38
CA ARG A 144 1.83 -8.16 -14.72
C ARG A 144 3.12 -8.98 -14.69
N ILE A 145 3.45 -9.53 -13.54
CA ILE A 145 4.67 -10.30 -13.30
C ILE A 145 4.26 -11.66 -12.75
N GLY A 146 4.35 -12.69 -13.56
CA GLY A 146 4.12 -14.08 -13.16
C GLY A 146 5.41 -14.71 -12.67
N VAL A 147 5.47 -15.15 -11.41
CA VAL A 147 6.66 -15.80 -10.82
C VAL A 147 6.27 -17.18 -10.28
N PRO A 148 7.14 -18.21 -10.38
CA PRO A 148 6.88 -19.49 -9.73
C PRO A 148 6.58 -19.32 -8.23
N PRO A 149 5.54 -19.97 -7.69
CA PRO A 149 5.05 -19.77 -6.32
C PRO A 149 6.08 -19.98 -5.21
N ASP A 150 7.10 -20.79 -5.47
CA ASP A 150 8.15 -21.21 -4.55
C ASP A 150 9.45 -20.38 -4.67
N GLN A 151 9.53 -19.48 -5.65
CA GLN A 151 10.74 -18.70 -5.90
C GLN A 151 10.70 -17.30 -5.29
N LEU A 152 9.55 -16.62 -5.28
CA LEU A 152 9.47 -15.24 -4.79
C LEU A 152 9.65 -15.18 -3.26
N GLN A 153 10.73 -14.54 -2.82
CA GLN A 153 11.06 -14.34 -1.42
C GLN A 153 10.80 -12.90 -0.96
N ALA A 154 11.06 -11.90 -1.80
CA ALA A 154 10.91 -10.51 -1.40
C ALA A 154 10.32 -9.59 -2.47
N VAL A 155 9.54 -8.61 -2.03
CA VAL A 155 9.02 -7.53 -2.87
C VAL A 155 9.37 -6.19 -2.23
N SER A 156 9.98 -5.30 -3.02
CA SER A 156 10.38 -3.97 -2.58
C SER A 156 9.85 -2.90 -3.50
N ILE A 157 9.31 -1.83 -2.94
CA ILE A 157 8.67 -0.75 -3.68
C ILE A 157 9.27 0.56 -3.22
N TYR A 158 9.64 1.39 -4.18
CA TYR A 158 10.28 2.67 -3.96
C TYR A 158 9.56 3.75 -4.77
N GLY A 159 9.23 4.87 -4.13
CA GLY A 159 8.52 5.97 -4.79
C GLY A 159 7.03 5.70 -4.98
N GLY A 160 6.34 6.58 -5.71
CA GLY A 160 4.87 6.66 -5.80
C GLY A 160 4.14 5.53 -6.55
N HIS A 161 4.64 4.29 -6.53
CA HIS A 161 4.09 3.17 -7.29
C HIS A 161 3.03 2.37 -6.52
N ASN A 162 2.05 1.84 -7.25
CA ASN A 162 1.04 0.93 -6.73
C ASN A 162 1.38 -0.50 -7.10
N VAL A 163 1.48 -1.38 -6.11
CA VAL A 163 1.82 -2.80 -6.31
C VAL A 163 0.86 -3.69 -5.57
N GLN A 164 0.48 -4.79 -6.23
CA GLN A 164 -0.36 -5.83 -5.71
C GLN A 164 0.35 -7.18 -5.80
N VAL A 165 0.44 -7.90 -4.69
CA VAL A 165 0.90 -9.28 -4.64
C VAL A 165 -0.32 -10.16 -4.41
N LEU A 166 -0.67 -10.98 -5.41
CA LEU A 166 -1.78 -11.91 -5.33
C LEU A 166 -1.41 -13.12 -4.46
N ASP A 167 -2.43 -13.75 -3.88
CA ASP A 167 -2.24 -14.96 -3.08
C ASP A 167 -1.71 -16.13 -3.94
N GLY A 168 -1.07 -17.09 -3.27
CA GLY A 168 -0.55 -18.33 -3.86
C GLY A 168 0.96 -18.50 -3.78
N PHE A 169 1.70 -17.45 -3.42
CA PHE A 169 3.12 -17.57 -3.09
C PHE A 169 3.34 -18.32 -1.78
N THR A 170 4.43 -19.07 -1.69
CA THR A 170 4.68 -20.00 -0.58
C THR A 170 5.93 -19.68 0.24
N HIS A 171 6.80 -18.79 -0.27
CA HIS A 171 8.15 -18.53 0.28
C HIS A 171 8.47 -17.03 0.49
N ILE A 172 7.47 -16.13 0.46
CA ILE A 172 7.72 -14.71 0.73
C ILE A 172 8.15 -14.53 2.19
N THR A 173 9.30 -13.91 2.39
CA THR A 173 9.89 -13.56 3.69
C THR A 173 9.94 -12.05 3.94
N GLY A 174 9.77 -11.21 2.91
CA GLY A 174 9.95 -9.77 3.07
C GLY A 174 9.08 -8.90 2.16
N LEU A 175 8.41 -7.90 2.74
CA LEU A 175 7.68 -6.86 2.02
C LEU A 175 8.17 -5.48 2.45
N HIS A 176 8.75 -4.72 1.53
CA HIS A 176 9.37 -3.43 1.81
C HIS A 176 8.75 -2.31 0.97
N VAL A 177 8.31 -1.24 1.62
CA VAL A 177 7.76 -0.03 1.00
C VAL A 177 8.58 1.17 1.45
N ARG A 178 9.01 2.01 0.50
CA ARG A 178 9.77 3.23 0.77
C ARG A 178 9.33 4.38 -0.14
N GLY A 179 9.18 5.55 0.45
CA GLY A 179 8.88 6.78 -0.27
C GLY A 179 7.39 7.11 -0.27
N ASP A 180 7.10 8.40 -0.36
CA ASP A 180 5.74 8.92 -0.35
C ASP A 180 4.96 8.46 -1.58
N GLY A 181 3.68 8.15 -1.37
CA GLY A 181 2.78 7.74 -2.44
C GLY A 181 2.90 6.26 -2.84
N ALA A 182 3.92 5.54 -2.36
CA ALA A 182 4.05 4.10 -2.55
C ALA A 182 2.88 3.36 -1.88
N ILE A 183 2.22 2.43 -2.59
CA ILE A 183 1.15 1.60 -2.03
C ILE A 183 1.42 0.13 -2.35
N LEU A 184 1.49 -0.70 -1.31
CA LEU A 184 1.51 -2.15 -1.43
C LEU A 184 0.22 -2.76 -0.90
N ARG A 185 -0.36 -3.69 -1.66
CA ARG A 185 -1.40 -4.61 -1.21
C ARG A 185 -0.91 -6.03 -1.43
N ALA A 186 -0.95 -6.87 -0.41
CA ALA A 186 -0.47 -8.25 -0.50
C ALA A 186 -1.39 -9.20 0.23
N SER A 187 -1.89 -10.21 -0.48
CA SER A 187 -2.51 -11.38 0.14
C SER A 187 -1.51 -12.54 0.10
N MET A 188 -1.26 -13.12 1.26
CA MET A 188 -0.24 -14.16 1.50
C MET A 188 -0.80 -15.21 2.45
N THR A 189 -2.01 -15.70 2.15
CA THR A 189 -2.72 -16.72 2.92
C THR A 189 -2.34 -18.15 2.52
N SER A 190 -1.70 -18.29 1.36
CA SER A 190 -1.09 -19.54 0.88
C SER A 190 0.33 -19.79 1.41
N LEU A 191 0.87 -18.91 2.27
CA LEU A 191 2.20 -19.10 2.84
C LEU A 191 2.26 -20.38 3.67
N SER A 192 3.38 -21.10 3.51
CA SER A 192 3.63 -22.31 4.27
C SER A 192 4.06 -21.97 5.70
N ASN A 193 3.67 -22.80 6.68
CA ASN A 193 4.18 -22.67 8.06
C ASN A 193 5.70 -22.92 8.15
N SER A 194 6.35 -23.41 7.10
CA SER A 194 7.81 -23.52 7.00
C SER A 194 8.52 -22.19 6.73
N THR A 195 7.79 -21.16 6.30
CA THR A 195 8.33 -19.80 6.19
C THR A 195 8.60 -19.28 7.59
N LYS A 196 9.89 -19.25 7.96
CA LYS A 196 10.30 -18.99 9.34
C LYS A 196 10.15 -17.53 9.75
N GLU A 197 10.28 -16.61 8.79
CA GLU A 197 10.40 -15.18 9.06
C GLU A 197 9.67 -14.39 7.97
N LEU A 198 8.62 -13.67 8.35
CA LEU A 198 8.00 -12.64 7.53
C LEU A 198 8.32 -11.27 8.14
N VAL A 199 8.93 -10.40 7.35
CA VAL A 199 9.37 -9.06 7.75
C VAL A 199 8.61 -8.01 6.94
N LEU A 200 8.05 -7.03 7.64
CA LEU A 200 7.34 -5.91 7.04
C LEU A 200 8.07 -4.60 7.31
N ARG A 201 8.42 -3.86 6.26
CA ARG A 201 9.06 -2.54 6.38
C ARG A 201 8.29 -1.51 5.56
N ASN A 202 7.88 -0.42 6.19
CA ASN A 202 7.23 0.69 5.51
C ASN A 202 7.84 2.01 5.97
N ARG A 203 8.34 2.80 5.01
CA ARG A 203 8.96 4.10 5.22
C ARG A 203 8.24 5.11 4.35
N ALA A 204 7.32 5.86 4.94
CA ALA A 204 6.52 6.92 4.34
C ALA A 204 5.47 6.50 3.28
N GLY A 205 5.28 5.20 3.05
CA GLY A 205 4.26 4.69 2.12
C GLY A 205 3.04 4.08 2.81
N LYS A 206 2.24 3.34 2.04
CA LYS A 206 1.06 2.61 2.49
C LYS A 206 1.23 1.11 2.27
N MET A 207 0.80 0.30 3.22
CA MET A 207 0.92 -1.15 3.16
C MET A 207 -0.34 -1.83 3.70
N HIS A 208 -0.96 -2.69 2.91
CA HIS A 208 -2.08 -3.55 3.29
C HIS A 208 -1.65 -5.00 3.12
N VAL A 209 -1.63 -5.77 4.19
CA VAL A 209 -1.10 -7.14 4.20
C VAL A 209 -2.07 -8.06 4.90
N GLU A 210 -2.46 -9.13 4.23
CA GLU A 210 -3.19 -10.25 4.83
C GLU A 210 -2.31 -11.50 4.78
N THR A 211 -2.11 -12.17 5.90
CA THR A 211 -1.32 -13.39 5.97
C THR A 211 -1.85 -14.39 7.01
N ASN A 212 -1.66 -15.68 6.73
CA ASN A 212 -1.98 -16.78 7.63
C ASN A 212 -0.83 -17.18 8.57
N ILE A 213 0.36 -16.57 8.44
CA ILE A 213 1.53 -16.82 9.29
C ILE A 213 1.88 -15.62 10.17
N PRO A 214 2.67 -15.81 11.25
CA PRO A 214 3.13 -14.70 12.07
C PRO A 214 4.05 -13.73 11.33
N VAL A 215 3.92 -12.44 11.62
CA VAL A 215 4.92 -11.42 11.27
C VAL A 215 5.99 -11.41 12.35
N THR A 216 7.26 -11.44 11.97
CA THR A 216 8.41 -11.59 12.88
C THR A 216 9.14 -10.30 13.23
N ASP A 217 9.15 -9.33 12.32
CA ASP A 217 9.65 -7.96 12.54
C ASP A 217 8.86 -6.97 11.70
N GLY A 218 8.56 -5.81 12.29
CA GLY A 218 7.78 -4.73 11.68
C GLY A 218 8.42 -3.37 11.91
N ARG A 219 8.71 -2.64 10.83
CA ARG A 219 9.35 -1.31 10.91
C ARG A 219 8.58 -0.28 10.11
N PHE A 220 7.98 0.68 10.81
CA PHE A 220 7.04 1.65 10.26
C PHE A 220 7.49 3.07 10.60
N PHE A 221 7.97 3.82 9.60
CA PHE A 221 8.64 5.10 9.78
C PHE A 221 8.16 6.20 8.84
N GLY A 222 8.39 7.46 9.23
CA GLY A 222 8.28 8.60 8.31
C GLY A 222 6.84 8.88 7.84
N GLY A 223 5.85 8.72 8.72
CA GLY A 223 4.45 8.95 8.37
C GLY A 223 3.82 7.82 7.55
N SER A 224 4.42 6.63 7.57
CA SER A 224 3.86 5.44 6.92
C SER A 224 2.49 5.08 7.50
N GLN A 225 1.60 4.51 6.69
CA GLN A 225 0.33 3.94 7.14
C GLN A 225 0.28 2.46 6.79
N SER A 226 -0.07 1.60 7.74
CA SER A 226 -0.08 0.15 7.51
C SER A 226 -1.27 -0.54 8.16
N TRP A 227 -1.83 -1.52 7.47
CA TRP A 227 -2.93 -2.39 7.89
C TRP A 227 -2.51 -3.84 7.68
N VAL A 228 -2.47 -4.62 8.74
CA VAL A 228 -1.93 -5.98 8.73
C VAL A 228 -2.91 -6.93 9.40
N GLU A 229 -3.38 -7.93 8.67
CA GLU A 229 -4.09 -9.09 9.20
C GLU A 229 -3.12 -10.26 9.32
N THR A 230 -2.94 -10.76 10.54
CA THR A 230 -2.02 -11.85 10.86
C THR A 230 -2.48 -12.55 12.14
N PRO A 231 -2.26 -13.87 12.31
CA PRO A 231 -2.52 -14.52 13.59
C PRO A 231 -1.71 -13.90 14.75
N PHE A 232 -0.45 -13.55 14.49
CA PHE A 232 0.47 -12.99 15.48
C PHE A 232 1.45 -11.99 14.85
N PHE A 233 1.66 -10.88 15.53
CA PHE A 233 2.71 -9.92 15.23
C PHE A 233 3.76 -9.95 16.36
N HIS A 234 4.97 -10.36 16.01
CA HIS A 234 6.16 -10.35 16.86
C HIS A 234 7.04 -9.18 16.43
N GLY A 235 7.60 -8.43 17.40
CA GLY A 235 8.54 -7.33 17.18
C GLY A 235 8.01 -6.20 16.27
N PHE A 236 7.86 -4.98 16.81
CA PHE A 236 7.65 -3.84 15.93
C PHE A 236 8.22 -2.54 16.47
N ARG A 237 8.53 -1.64 15.54
CA ARG A 237 8.78 -0.23 15.81
C ARG A 237 7.93 0.63 14.88
N VAL A 238 7.14 1.50 15.49
CA VAL A 238 6.35 2.53 14.81
C VAL A 238 6.85 3.87 15.29
N ALA A 239 7.40 4.69 14.39
CA ALA A 239 7.86 6.03 14.75
C ALA A 239 7.59 7.05 13.64
N GLY A 240 7.30 8.29 14.00
CA GLY A 240 7.21 9.40 13.06
C GLY A 240 8.56 9.75 12.42
N THR A 241 9.66 9.71 13.19
CA THR A 241 10.98 10.04 12.65
C THR A 241 11.67 8.86 11.97
N LEU A 242 12.69 9.19 11.20
CA LEU A 242 13.47 8.26 10.42
C LEU A 242 14.94 8.46 10.77
N ASN A 243 15.52 7.49 11.47
CA ASN A 243 16.85 7.62 12.07
C ASN A 243 16.99 8.87 12.97
N GLY A 244 15.94 9.21 13.73
CA GLY A 244 15.93 10.35 14.64
C GLY A 244 15.90 11.72 13.96
N LYS A 245 15.68 11.78 12.64
CA LYS A 245 15.49 13.03 11.92
C LYS A 245 14.01 13.31 11.75
N ALA A 246 13.58 14.51 12.14
CA ALA A 246 12.26 15.03 11.81
C ALA A 246 12.11 15.04 10.28
N THR A 247 11.11 14.33 9.79
CA THR A 247 10.87 14.13 8.36
C THR A 247 9.87 15.12 7.78
N GLY A 248 9.27 15.97 8.63
CA GLY A 248 8.13 16.82 8.23
C GLY A 248 6.82 16.06 8.04
N TYR A 249 6.82 14.73 8.19
CA TYR A 249 5.62 13.91 8.17
C TYR A 249 4.98 13.85 9.56
N ASN A 250 3.66 13.65 9.58
CA ASN A 250 2.94 13.27 10.79
C ASN A 250 3.41 11.88 11.28
N GLY A 251 3.08 11.53 12.52
CA GLY A 251 3.46 10.23 13.08
C GLY A 251 2.97 9.03 12.24
N SER A 252 3.74 7.95 12.25
CA SER A 252 3.41 6.72 11.51
C SER A 252 2.26 5.96 12.18
N GLN A 253 1.50 5.21 11.39
CA GLN A 253 0.34 4.44 11.84
C GLN A 253 0.49 2.96 11.49
N LEU A 254 0.28 2.09 12.47
CA LEU A 254 0.20 0.64 12.31
C LEU A 254 -1.13 0.12 12.87
N ASN A 255 -1.91 -0.57 12.05
CA ASN A 255 -3.17 -1.18 12.44
C ASN A 255 -3.06 -2.71 12.27
N ILE A 256 -3.22 -3.45 13.35
CA ILE A 256 -3.04 -4.91 13.41
C ILE A 256 -4.39 -5.56 13.71
N LYS A 257 -4.90 -6.34 12.76
CA LYS A 257 -5.97 -7.31 12.96
C LYS A 257 -5.34 -8.65 13.32
N GLY A 258 -5.17 -8.89 14.62
CA GLY A 258 -4.37 -10.01 15.11
C GLY A 258 -3.90 -9.84 16.54
N ASN A 259 -3.24 -10.87 17.07
CA ASN A 259 -2.59 -10.79 18.38
C ASN A 259 -1.19 -10.18 18.26
N VAL A 260 -0.71 -9.56 19.32
CA VAL A 260 0.68 -9.11 19.47
C VAL A 260 1.33 -9.96 20.56
N SER A 261 2.41 -10.66 20.22
CA SER A 261 3.02 -11.61 21.17
C SER A 261 4.53 -11.56 21.19
N ASN A 262 5.06 -11.63 22.42
CA ASN A 262 6.37 -11.19 22.90
C ASN A 262 7.58 -11.70 22.09
N ASN A 263 8.46 -10.77 21.70
CA ASN A 263 9.90 -10.91 21.45
C ASN A 263 10.57 -9.52 21.56
N GLU A 264 10.91 -9.12 22.80
CA GLU A 264 11.91 -8.10 23.21
C GLU A 264 11.77 -6.62 22.77
N TYR A 265 11.15 -6.29 21.62
CA TYR A 265 11.16 -4.92 21.07
C TYR A 265 9.80 -4.50 20.48
N TYR A 266 8.99 -3.82 21.30
CA TYR A 266 7.78 -3.11 20.86
C TYR A 266 7.88 -1.64 21.22
N PHE A 267 7.86 -0.78 20.21
CA PHE A 267 8.06 0.65 20.42
C PHE A 267 7.13 1.48 19.53
N VAL A 268 6.41 2.43 20.15
CA VAL A 268 5.54 3.40 19.47
C VAL A 268 5.97 4.79 19.91
N ASP A 269 6.47 5.62 18.99
CA ASP A 269 7.14 6.87 19.34
C ASP A 269 6.92 7.98 18.30
N ASP A 270 7.34 9.21 18.60
CA ASP A 270 7.34 10.34 17.67
C ASP A 270 5.96 10.62 17.04
N ASN A 271 4.93 10.80 17.89
CA ASN A 271 3.53 10.99 17.52
C ASN A 271 2.91 9.80 16.76
N ALA A 272 3.51 8.61 16.84
CA ALA A 272 3.00 7.42 16.16
C ALA A 272 1.71 6.89 16.79
N GLN A 273 0.97 6.13 15.99
CA GLN A 273 -0.24 5.46 16.39
C GLN A 273 -0.15 3.96 16.13
N LEU A 274 -0.58 3.18 17.13
CA LEU A 274 -0.79 1.74 17.00
C LEU A 274 -2.25 1.42 17.32
N THR A 275 -2.87 0.58 16.51
CA THR A 275 -4.19 -0.03 16.78
C THR A 275 -4.05 -1.54 16.71
N VAL A 276 -4.53 -2.25 17.73
CA VAL A 276 -4.51 -3.72 17.79
C VAL A 276 -5.92 -4.22 18.09
N THR A 277 -6.39 -5.26 17.41
CA THR A 277 -7.71 -5.87 17.70
C THR A 277 -7.65 -7.08 18.62
N GLY A 278 -6.50 -7.78 18.66
CA GLY A 278 -6.31 -8.98 19.48
C GLY A 278 -5.61 -8.74 20.82
N THR A 279 -5.17 -9.83 21.44
CA THR A 279 -4.51 -9.79 22.74
C THR A 279 -3.06 -9.34 22.60
N ILE A 280 -2.58 -8.53 23.56
CA ILE A 280 -1.18 -8.13 23.70
C ILE A 280 -0.59 -8.93 24.87
N THR A 281 0.41 -9.78 24.63
CA THR A 281 1.07 -10.58 25.69
C THR A 281 2.50 -10.15 26.03
N GLY A 282 3.04 -9.15 25.33
CA GLY A 282 4.34 -8.51 25.61
C GLY A 282 4.20 -7.02 25.92
N THR A 283 5.24 -6.40 26.46
CA THR A 283 5.19 -4.97 26.86
C THR A 283 5.43 -4.04 25.68
N ILE A 284 4.44 -3.21 25.35
CA ILE A 284 4.58 -2.11 24.37
C ILE A 284 5.12 -0.88 25.08
N LYS A 285 6.26 -0.36 24.64
CA LYS A 285 6.83 0.89 25.16
C LYS A 285 6.36 2.05 24.29
N MET A 286 5.84 3.09 24.92
CA MET A 286 5.40 4.33 24.25
C MET A 286 6.33 5.50 24.56
N GLY A 287 6.58 6.34 23.57
CA GLY A 287 7.32 7.60 23.63
C GLY A 287 6.58 8.75 22.93
N ASP A 288 7.03 9.99 23.21
CA ASP A 288 6.73 11.23 22.48
C ASP A 288 5.34 11.35 21.85
N ASN A 289 4.32 11.67 22.67
CA ASN A 289 2.95 11.99 22.25
C ASN A 289 2.27 10.89 21.41
N SER A 290 2.69 9.64 21.57
CA SER A 290 2.13 8.52 20.81
C SER A 290 0.80 8.03 21.37
N THR A 291 0.06 7.30 20.54
CA THR A 291 -1.23 6.70 20.90
C THR A 291 -1.25 5.20 20.65
N VAL A 292 -1.74 4.42 21.61
CA VAL A 292 -2.06 2.99 21.44
C VAL A 292 -3.56 2.78 21.67
N ASN A 293 -4.21 2.11 20.72
CA ASN A 293 -5.61 1.68 20.83
C ASN A 293 -5.65 0.15 20.86
N ALA A 294 -6.20 -0.44 21.93
CA ALA A 294 -6.16 -1.88 22.14
C ALA A 294 -7.36 -2.37 22.96
N PRO A 295 -7.68 -3.68 22.96
CA PRO A 295 -8.73 -4.22 23.82
C PRO A 295 -8.43 -4.03 25.31
N SER A 296 -7.15 -4.06 25.68
CA SER A 296 -6.65 -3.74 27.02
C SER A 296 -5.33 -2.97 26.94
N CYS A 297 -5.07 -2.12 27.93
CA CYS A 297 -3.84 -1.36 28.11
C CYS A 297 -2.89 -1.96 29.17
N ASP A 298 -3.19 -3.15 29.70
CA ASP A 298 -2.42 -3.76 30.81
C ASP A 298 -0.94 -3.98 30.47
N ASN A 299 -0.63 -4.18 29.19
CA ASN A 299 0.71 -4.44 28.68
C ASN A 299 1.32 -3.25 27.93
N VAL A 300 0.84 -2.03 28.21
CA VAL A 300 1.34 -0.79 27.60
C VAL A 300 2.05 0.07 28.63
N ALA A 301 3.36 0.24 28.47
CA ALA A 301 4.20 1.07 29.32
C ALA A 301 4.33 2.49 28.74
N LEU A 302 3.73 3.46 29.42
CA LEU A 302 3.78 4.88 29.08
C LEU A 302 5.08 5.51 29.62
N ASN A 303 6.04 5.83 28.75
CA ASN A 303 7.31 6.48 29.15
C ASN A 303 7.36 7.96 28.73
N CYS A 304 6.22 8.63 28.69
CA CYS A 304 6.03 9.98 28.15
C CYS A 304 4.83 10.66 28.83
N ASN A 305 4.87 11.99 28.92
CA ASN A 305 3.87 12.77 29.66
C ASN A 305 2.52 12.88 28.93
N ASP A 306 2.54 12.90 27.59
CA ASP A 306 1.33 13.13 26.77
C ASP A 306 0.96 11.90 25.92
N CYS A 307 1.44 10.72 26.31
CA CYS A 307 1.07 9.47 25.64
C CYS A 307 -0.25 8.94 26.13
N THR A 308 -1.04 8.38 25.21
CA THR A 308 -2.39 7.91 25.51
C THR A 308 -2.54 6.44 25.13
N CYS A 309 -3.06 5.63 26.07
CA CYS A 309 -3.56 4.30 25.75
C CYS A 309 -5.08 4.25 25.92
N ASN A 310 -5.79 3.93 24.83
CA ASN A 310 -7.24 3.80 24.78
C ASN A 310 -7.64 2.33 24.79
N ALA A 311 -8.21 1.87 25.90
CA ALA A 311 -8.76 0.53 26.03
C ALA A 311 -10.18 0.45 25.46
N GLY A 312 -10.53 -0.69 24.86
CA GLY A 312 -11.89 -0.99 24.38
C GLY A 312 -11.88 -1.77 23.06
N PRO A 313 -13.05 -2.20 22.56
CA PRO A 313 -13.13 -2.90 21.28
C PRO A 313 -12.53 -2.06 20.15
N GLN A 314 -11.62 -2.66 19.39
CA GLN A 314 -11.00 -2.05 18.22
C GLN A 314 -11.50 -2.74 16.95
N SER A 315 -11.60 -2.00 15.85
CA SER A 315 -11.88 -2.54 14.52
C SER A 315 -10.77 -2.12 13.58
N VAL A 316 -10.25 -3.09 12.83
CA VAL A 316 -9.27 -2.88 11.76
C VAL A 316 -9.81 -3.62 10.55
N ASP A 317 -9.98 -2.89 9.46
CA ASP A 317 -10.36 -3.44 8.15
C ASP A 317 -9.09 -3.51 7.28
N VAL A 318 -8.85 -4.68 6.69
CA VAL A 318 -7.66 -4.95 5.88
C VAL A 318 -8.12 -5.24 4.46
N ASP A 319 -8.07 -4.20 3.63
CA ASP A 319 -8.43 -4.30 2.22
C ASP A 319 -7.20 -4.68 1.38
N VAL A 320 -7.13 -5.97 1.03
CA VAL A 320 -6.18 -6.51 0.03
C VAL A 320 -6.88 -6.80 -1.31
N GLY A 321 -8.10 -6.28 -1.48
CA GLY A 321 -8.97 -6.58 -2.61
C GLY A 321 -8.34 -6.29 -3.96
N ASP A 322 -8.92 -6.90 -5.00
CA ASP A 322 -8.35 -6.85 -6.33
C ASP A 322 -8.30 -5.41 -6.85
N VAL A 323 -7.10 -4.84 -6.93
CA VAL A 323 -6.86 -3.60 -7.66
C VAL A 323 -6.84 -3.92 -9.15
N SER A 324 -7.93 -4.56 -9.61
CA SER A 324 -8.16 -4.80 -11.02
C SER A 324 -7.91 -3.48 -11.75
N GLN A 325 -7.15 -3.58 -12.84
CA GLN A 325 -6.67 -2.45 -13.65
C GLN A 325 -7.80 -1.51 -14.12
N ASN A 326 -9.05 -1.96 -14.01
CA ASN A 326 -10.24 -1.26 -14.45
C ASN A 326 -10.76 -0.19 -13.48
N ASN A 327 -10.33 -0.17 -12.21
CA ASN A 327 -10.91 0.74 -11.21
C ASN A 327 -9.95 1.76 -10.58
N GLN A 328 -8.69 1.78 -11.00
CA GLN A 328 -7.76 2.84 -10.60
C GLN A 328 -7.23 3.60 -11.81
N ILE A 329 -8.12 4.38 -12.43
CA ILE A 329 -7.71 5.60 -13.11
C ILE A 329 -7.25 6.58 -12.01
N LEU A 330 -6.02 6.43 -11.50
CA LEU A 330 -5.44 7.51 -10.70
C LEU A 330 -4.94 8.56 -11.69
N TYR A 331 -5.65 9.68 -11.72
CA TYR A 331 -5.13 10.91 -12.28
C TYR A 331 -4.12 11.47 -11.29
N GLY A 332 -2.84 11.38 -11.61
CA GLY A 332 -1.79 11.93 -10.78
C GLY A 332 -0.56 12.26 -11.62
N MET A 333 -0.11 13.50 -11.54
CA MET A 333 1.23 13.89 -11.96
C MET A 333 2.13 13.83 -10.72
N TYR A 334 3.23 13.10 -10.80
CA TYR A 334 4.29 13.17 -9.79
C TYR A 334 5.30 14.22 -10.24
N THR A 335 5.41 15.34 -9.52
CA THR A 335 6.45 16.35 -9.76
C THR A 335 7.49 16.26 -8.67
N CYS A 336 8.73 15.92 -9.05
CA CYS A 336 9.88 15.98 -8.15
C CYS A 336 10.19 17.46 -7.86
N GLY A 337 9.72 18.01 -6.75
CA GLY A 337 10.18 19.32 -6.27
C GLY A 337 9.08 20.21 -5.72
N GLY A 338 9.07 20.35 -4.39
CA GLY A 338 8.39 21.44 -3.70
C GLY A 338 7.08 21.02 -3.07
N SER A 339 6.97 21.28 -1.76
CA SER A 339 5.73 21.27 -1.01
C SER A 339 4.66 22.08 -1.77
N PHE A 340 3.77 21.38 -2.45
CA PHE A 340 2.52 21.96 -2.93
C PHE A 340 1.39 21.17 -2.33
N TYR A 341 0.46 21.91 -1.73
CA TYR A 341 -0.82 21.41 -1.23
C TYR A 341 -1.55 20.68 -2.36
N ALA A 342 -1.31 19.38 -2.47
CA ALA A 342 -2.07 18.49 -3.31
C ALA A 342 -3.39 18.16 -2.60
N SER A 343 -4.27 19.15 -2.48
CA SER A 343 -5.70 18.91 -2.32
C SER A 343 -6.22 18.33 -3.65
N PHE A 344 -5.94 17.05 -3.90
CA PHE A 344 -6.66 16.30 -4.92
C PHE A 344 -7.90 15.71 -4.28
N ALA A 345 -9.04 16.22 -4.73
CA ALA A 345 -10.36 15.72 -4.41
C ALA A 345 -10.40 14.21 -4.68
N GLN A 346 -10.55 13.43 -3.61
CA GLN A 346 -11.10 12.09 -3.71
C GLN A 346 -12.46 12.20 -4.43
N GLY A 347 -12.70 11.29 -5.37
CA GLY A 347 -13.81 11.32 -6.30
C GLY A 347 -15.14 11.69 -5.65
N TYR A 348 -15.56 12.94 -5.83
CA TYR A 348 -16.96 13.27 -5.75
C TYR A 348 -17.61 12.70 -7.01
N SER A 349 -18.41 11.66 -6.81
CA SER A 349 -19.45 11.23 -7.75
C SER A 349 -20.12 12.45 -8.38
N LEU A 350 -20.27 12.46 -9.70
CA LEU A 350 -20.99 13.51 -10.45
C LEU A 350 -22.40 13.79 -9.90
N GLN A 351 -22.97 12.90 -9.07
CA GLN A 351 -24.24 13.13 -8.38
C GLN A 351 -24.18 14.29 -7.36
N PHE A 352 -23.02 14.61 -6.77
CA PHE A 352 -22.91 15.72 -5.81
C PHE A 352 -22.92 17.10 -6.48
N LEU A 353 -22.40 17.19 -7.71
CA LEU A 353 -22.42 18.45 -8.47
C LEU A 353 -23.84 18.81 -8.94
N LEU A 354 -24.67 17.80 -9.21
CA LEU A 354 -26.08 18.00 -9.58
C LEU A 354 -26.94 18.46 -8.38
N LEU A 355 -26.62 18.01 -7.17
CA LEU A 355 -27.30 18.42 -5.93
C LEU A 355 -27.01 19.88 -5.53
N LEU A 356 -25.81 20.38 -5.82
CA LEU A 356 -25.46 21.79 -5.60
C LEU A 356 -26.12 22.73 -6.63
N LEU A 357 -26.32 22.28 -7.86
CA LEU A 357 -27.03 23.07 -8.89
C LEU A 357 -28.55 23.17 -8.65
N LEU A 358 -29.14 22.19 -7.96
CA LEU A 358 -30.57 22.19 -7.59
C LEU A 358 -30.89 22.99 -6.31
N GLN A 359 -29.88 23.40 -5.52
CA GLN A 359 -30.11 24.31 -4.38
C GLN A 359 -30.11 25.79 -4.78
N TYR A 360 -29.78 26.11 -6.03
CA TYR A 360 -29.70 27.48 -6.55
C TYR A 360 -30.78 27.83 -7.60
N TYR A 361 -31.81 26.98 -7.76
CA TYR A 361 -32.99 27.25 -8.58
C TYR A 361 -34.29 27.07 -7.81
#